data_AF-A0A502GE04-F1
#
_entry.id   AF-A0A502GE04-F1
#
_cell.length_a   1.000
_cell.length_b   1.000
_cell.length_c   1.000
_cell.angle_alpha   90.00
_cell.angle_beta   90.00
_cell.angle_gamma   90.00
#
_symmetry.space_group_name_H-M   'P 1'
#
loop_
_entity.id
_entity.type
_entity.pdbx_description
1 polymer ?
#
loop_
_entity_poly.entity_id
_entity_poly.type
_entity_poly.pdbx_seq_one_letter_code
_entity_poly.pdbx_strand_id
1 'polypeptide(L)'
;MFHPINPVNHRHLDIAKEMFSEAEDFSWLDTKTPQNAFLCCVGSGPWKFTRRWNVINAALQWGTEKVFHESTFSEIYPLTWQNSMLSSAMAYCKANQINFNEHFYRLKEIPPVDWKGAIQEVFNIAGCPQGSKVLWLFVRDYLKLPAFPIDRHVARRLVEFGLPQNEWMLIDICLVMGLDPRKVAKRLVQDHVVNPEINT
;
A
#
# COMPACT_ATOMS: atom_id res chain seq x y z
N MET A 1 -16.94 -29.05 -0.95
CA MET A 1 -17.97 -28.56 -0.01
C MET A 1 -17.74 -27.08 0.19
N PHE A 2 -18.59 -26.23 -0.37
CA PHE A 2 -18.58 -24.80 -0.08
C PHE A 2 -19.35 -24.59 1.23
N HIS A 3 -18.68 -24.07 2.26
CA HIS A 3 -19.40 -23.62 3.46
C HIS A 3 -20.23 -22.39 3.09
N PRO A 4 -21.52 -22.34 3.45
CA PRO A 4 -22.33 -21.15 3.24
C PRO A 4 -21.74 -20.00 4.06
N ILE A 5 -21.47 -18.89 3.38
CA ILE A 5 -21.06 -17.63 4.01
C ILE A 5 -22.19 -17.22 4.97
N ASN A 6 -21.86 -17.08 6.25
CA ASN A 6 -22.80 -16.64 7.28
C ASN A 6 -23.49 -15.34 6.81
N PRO A 7 -24.82 -15.22 6.87
CA PRO A 7 -25.50 -14.00 6.42
C PRO A 7 -24.96 -12.82 7.19
N VAL A 8 -24.27 -11.92 6.49
CA VAL A 8 -23.65 -10.75 7.08
C VAL A 8 -24.77 -9.91 7.70
N ASN A 9 -24.72 -9.71 9.02
CA ASN A 9 -25.74 -8.94 9.74
C ASN A 9 -25.81 -7.52 9.16
N HIS A 10 -26.94 -7.19 8.53
CA HIS A 10 -27.18 -5.90 7.87
C HIS A 10 -26.92 -4.70 8.79
N ARG A 11 -27.13 -4.85 10.11
CA ARG A 11 -26.84 -3.79 11.08
C ARG A 11 -25.34 -3.48 11.22
N HIS A 12 -24.47 -4.47 11.06
CA HIS A 12 -23.01 -4.24 11.06
C HIS A 12 -22.56 -3.60 9.75
N LEU A 13 -23.27 -3.85 8.64
CA LEU A 13 -22.99 -3.23 7.33
C LEU A 13 -23.31 -1.74 7.34
N ASP A 14 -24.42 -1.33 7.96
CA ASP A 14 -24.80 0.09 8.04
C ASP A 14 -23.87 0.88 8.97
N ILE A 15 -23.50 0.30 10.11
CA ILE A 15 -22.49 0.89 11.02
C ILE A 15 -21.14 1.01 10.32
N ALA A 16 -20.71 -0.01 9.57
CA ALA A 16 -19.49 0.07 8.77
C ALA A 16 -19.57 1.22 7.74
N LYS A 17 -20.70 1.39 7.05
CA LYS A 17 -20.87 2.46 6.08
C LYS A 17 -20.77 3.85 6.70
N GLU A 18 -21.41 4.08 7.85
CA GLU A 18 -21.30 5.35 8.58
C GLU A 18 -19.88 5.57 9.14
N MET A 19 -19.22 4.53 9.65
CA MET A 19 -17.88 4.64 10.23
C MET A 19 -16.78 4.94 9.19
N PHE A 20 -16.98 4.58 7.92
CA PHE A 20 -15.93 4.63 6.88
C PHE A 20 -16.10 5.75 5.84
N SER A 21 -17.20 6.51 5.84
CA SER A 21 -17.44 7.59 4.87
C SER A 21 -16.55 8.84 5.07
N GLU A 22 -16.12 9.11 6.31
CA GLU A 22 -15.50 10.38 6.70
C GLU A 22 -13.95 10.41 6.66
N ALA A 23 -13.29 9.34 6.23
CA ALA A 23 -11.82 9.30 6.22
C ALA A 23 -11.23 10.19 5.10
N GLU A 24 -10.36 11.15 5.47
CA GLU A 24 -9.63 12.00 4.51
C GLU A 24 -8.65 11.20 3.63
N ASP A 25 -8.39 11.67 2.41
CA ASP A 25 -7.39 11.08 1.52
C ASP A 25 -5.94 11.30 2.02
N PHE A 26 -5.04 10.37 1.70
CA PHE A 26 -3.60 10.53 1.97
C PHE A 26 -2.97 11.43 0.92
N SER A 27 -2.66 12.70 1.19
CA SER A 27 -2.10 13.61 0.16
C SER A 27 -0.57 13.73 0.15
N TRP A 28 0.13 13.05 1.07
CA TRP A 28 1.55 13.31 1.32
C TRP A 28 2.50 12.88 0.18
N LEU A 29 2.05 12.02 -0.73
CA LEU A 29 2.80 11.60 -1.93
C LEU A 29 2.36 12.29 -3.23
N ASP A 30 1.32 13.14 -3.19
CA ASP A 30 0.68 13.67 -4.40
C ASP A 30 1.62 14.56 -5.21
N THR A 31 2.53 15.26 -4.53
CA THR A 31 3.53 16.15 -5.14
C THR A 31 4.84 15.45 -5.50
N LYS A 32 4.94 14.14 -5.25
CA LYS A 32 6.17 13.37 -5.49
C LYS A 32 6.16 12.75 -6.89
N THR A 33 7.34 12.62 -7.47
CA THR A 33 7.52 11.76 -8.64
C THR A 33 7.25 10.30 -8.27
N PRO A 34 6.87 9.43 -9.22
CA PRO A 34 6.63 8.02 -8.94
C PRO A 34 7.82 7.33 -8.28
N GLN A 35 9.03 7.61 -8.76
CA GLN A 35 10.27 7.12 -8.17
C GLN A 35 10.37 7.49 -6.69
N ASN A 36 10.19 8.77 -6.36
CA ASN A 36 10.30 9.24 -4.98
C ASN A 36 9.21 8.64 -4.09
N ALA A 37 7.98 8.54 -4.60
CA ALA A 37 6.89 7.89 -3.88
C ALA A 37 7.18 6.40 -3.63
N PHE A 38 7.69 5.68 -4.63
CA PHE A 38 8.06 4.27 -4.50
C PHE A 38 9.18 4.07 -3.48
N LEU A 39 10.24 4.87 -3.57
CA LEU A 39 11.36 4.88 -2.63
C LEU A 39 10.89 5.14 -1.17
N CYS A 40 10.00 6.11 -0.97
CA CYS A 40 9.38 6.41 0.32
C CYS A 40 8.59 5.23 0.87
N CYS A 41 7.75 4.60 0.04
CA CYS A 41 6.94 3.46 0.43
C CYS A 41 7.82 2.26 0.81
N VAL A 42 8.84 1.92 0.02
CA VAL A 42 9.82 0.88 0.38
C VAL A 42 10.54 1.23 1.70
N GLY A 43 10.86 2.51 1.90
CA GLY A 43 11.49 3.03 3.13
C GLY A 43 10.59 2.96 4.37
N SER A 44 9.28 2.84 4.17
CA SER A 44 8.24 2.75 5.21
C SER A 44 8.19 1.40 5.93
N GLY A 45 9.27 0.61 5.85
CA GLY A 45 9.43 -0.70 6.48
C GLY A 45 9.16 -0.71 8.00
N PRO A 46 9.42 -1.86 8.68
CA PRO A 46 8.97 -2.14 10.05
C PRO A 46 9.77 -1.38 11.14
N TRP A 47 10.02 -0.10 10.93
CA TRP A 47 10.84 0.75 11.78
C TRP A 47 10.01 1.49 12.83
N LYS A 48 10.68 1.83 13.94
CA LYS A 48 10.27 2.96 14.81
C LYS A 48 10.27 4.26 13.99
N PHE A 49 9.41 5.19 14.37
CA PHE A 49 9.15 6.44 13.64
C PHE A 49 10.44 7.18 13.22
N THR A 50 11.37 7.45 14.14
CA THR A 50 12.62 8.18 13.85
C THR A 50 13.47 7.51 12.78
N ARG A 51 13.65 6.19 12.87
CA ARG A 51 14.44 5.45 11.86
C ARG A 51 13.73 5.41 10.52
N ARG A 52 12.40 5.27 10.50
CA ARG A 52 11.60 5.36 9.27
C ARG A 52 11.82 6.72 8.60
N TRP A 53 11.74 7.79 9.38
CA TRP A 53 11.91 9.15 8.89
C TRP A 53 13.29 9.37 8.27
N ASN A 54 14.35 8.90 8.94
CA ASN A 54 15.72 9.00 8.43
C ASN A 54 15.90 8.25 7.10
N VAL A 55 15.37 7.03 6.99
CA VAL A 55 15.43 6.24 5.74
C VAL A 55 14.66 6.94 4.61
N ILE A 56 13.45 7.44 4.90
CA ILE A 56 12.63 8.16 3.92
C ILE A 56 13.32 9.44 3.43
N ASN A 57 13.92 10.23 4.33
CA ASN A 57 14.62 11.46 3.94
C ASN A 57 15.87 11.17 3.11
N ALA A 58 16.66 10.17 3.50
CA ALA A 58 17.82 9.73 2.71
C ALA A 58 17.39 9.26 1.31
N ALA A 59 16.28 8.52 1.22
CA ALA A 59 15.72 8.06 -0.05
C ALA A 59 15.20 9.22 -0.93
N LEU A 60 14.57 10.23 -0.32
CA LEU A 60 14.11 11.43 -1.03
C LEU A 60 15.27 12.25 -1.58
N GLN A 61 16.31 12.49 -0.76
CA GLN A 61 17.51 13.20 -1.20
C GLN A 61 18.19 12.45 -2.35
N TRP A 62 18.33 11.13 -2.22
CA TRP A 62 18.88 10.32 -3.28
C TRP A 62 18.06 10.41 -4.57
N GLY A 63 16.73 10.33 -4.48
CA GLY A 63 15.83 10.38 -5.64
C GLY A 63 15.74 11.75 -6.31
N THR A 64 16.16 12.83 -5.65
CA THR A 64 16.35 14.14 -6.29
C THR A 64 17.66 14.25 -7.08
N GLU A 65 18.70 13.55 -6.65
CA GLU A 65 20.03 13.63 -7.23
C GLU A 65 20.25 12.59 -8.34
N LYS A 66 19.51 11.46 -8.29
CA LYS A 66 19.79 10.28 -9.09
C LYS A 66 18.54 9.72 -9.77
N VAL A 67 18.76 9.19 -10.97
CA VAL A 67 17.77 8.42 -11.71
C VAL A 67 17.79 6.98 -11.19
N PHE A 68 16.62 6.36 -11.06
CA PHE A 68 16.43 5.02 -10.49
C PHE A 68 17.36 3.93 -11.08
N HIS A 69 17.91 4.11 -12.28
CA HIS A 69 18.65 3.08 -13.02
C HIS A 69 20.17 3.02 -12.75
N GLU A 70 20.74 3.86 -11.88
CA GLU A 70 22.19 4.11 -11.86
C GLU A 70 22.90 3.86 -10.52
N SER A 71 22.30 3.26 -9.49
CA SER A 71 23.06 3.00 -8.24
C SER A 71 22.60 1.79 -7.43
N THR A 72 23.41 1.48 -6.41
CA THR A 72 23.11 0.56 -5.32
C THR A 72 22.31 1.26 -4.22
N PHE A 73 21.39 0.53 -3.58
CA PHE A 73 20.48 1.06 -2.56
C PHE A 73 20.93 0.77 -1.12
N SER A 74 22.01 0.00 -0.96
CA SER A 74 22.47 -0.52 0.34
C SER A 74 22.93 0.57 1.31
N GLU A 75 23.26 1.76 0.80
CA GLU A 75 23.64 2.93 1.61
C GLU A 75 22.44 3.57 2.31
N ILE A 76 21.23 3.38 1.77
CA ILE A 76 19.99 4.01 2.25
C ILE A 76 19.12 2.98 2.97
N TYR A 77 19.00 1.79 2.37
CA TYR A 77 18.09 0.75 2.81
C TYR A 77 18.85 -0.35 3.54
N PRO A 78 18.68 -0.48 4.87
CA PRO A 78 19.44 -1.44 5.65
C PRO A 78 18.87 -2.87 5.58
N LEU A 79 17.67 -3.09 5.04
CA LEU A 79 17.08 -4.43 4.91
C LEU A 79 17.32 -5.01 3.53
N THR A 80 17.74 -6.27 3.50
CA THR A 80 18.02 -7.02 2.27
C THR A 80 16.79 -7.09 1.35
N TRP A 81 15.59 -7.25 1.91
CA TRP A 81 14.36 -7.30 1.10
C TRP A 81 14.03 -5.95 0.43
N GLN A 82 14.36 -4.82 1.07
CA GLN A 82 14.17 -3.49 0.46
C GLN A 82 15.08 -3.33 -0.75
N ASN A 83 16.36 -3.69 -0.58
CA ASN A 83 17.33 -3.69 -1.67
C ASN A 83 16.91 -4.62 -2.80
N SER A 84 16.49 -5.85 -2.49
CA SER A 84 16.02 -6.82 -3.49
C SER A 84 14.84 -6.29 -4.31
N MET A 85 13.87 -5.66 -3.65
CA MET A 85 12.70 -5.06 -4.30
C MET A 85 13.09 -3.95 -5.28
N LEU A 86 13.98 -3.05 -4.84
CA LEU A 86 14.44 -1.93 -5.66
C LEU A 86 15.32 -2.41 -6.83
N SER A 87 16.21 -3.37 -6.59
CA SER A 87 17.01 -4.01 -7.63
C SER A 87 16.15 -4.74 -8.66
N SER A 88 15.07 -5.40 -8.22
CA SER A 88 14.11 -6.05 -9.12
C SER A 88 13.39 -5.03 -10.00
N ALA A 89 12.95 -3.91 -9.42
CA ALA A 89 12.34 -2.81 -10.17
C ALA A 89 13.30 -2.21 -11.21
N MET A 90 14.57 -2.02 -10.85
CA MET A 90 15.60 -1.58 -11.80
C MET A 90 15.79 -2.57 -12.94
N ALA A 91 15.94 -3.85 -12.60
CA ALA A 91 16.15 -4.91 -13.59
C ALA A 91 14.95 -5.02 -14.54
N TYR A 92 13.73 -4.95 -14.01
CA TYR A 92 12.50 -4.96 -14.81
C TYR A 92 12.45 -3.80 -15.79
N CYS A 93 12.66 -2.57 -15.33
CA CYS A 93 12.66 -1.40 -16.20
C CYS A 93 13.75 -1.48 -17.27
N LYS A 94 14.96 -1.95 -16.91
CA LYS A 94 16.05 -2.12 -17.86
C LYS A 94 15.73 -3.17 -18.92
N ALA A 95 15.19 -4.31 -18.52
CA ALA A 95 14.84 -5.41 -19.43
C ALA A 95 13.74 -5.01 -20.42
N ASN A 96 12.78 -4.19 -19.97
CA ASN A 96 11.64 -3.78 -20.77
C ASN A 96 11.80 -2.39 -21.42
N GLN A 97 12.95 -1.74 -21.26
CA GLN A 97 13.22 -0.37 -21.75
C GLN A 97 12.16 0.65 -21.27
N ILE A 98 11.73 0.51 -20.02
CA ILE A 98 10.69 1.34 -19.41
C ILE A 98 11.33 2.46 -18.61
N ASN A 99 10.88 3.70 -18.83
CA ASN A 99 11.13 4.80 -17.91
C ASN A 99 10.20 4.67 -16.69
N PHE A 100 10.78 4.50 -15.49
CA PHE A 100 10.01 4.24 -14.26
C PHE A 100 8.93 5.31 -14.01
N ASN A 101 9.29 6.59 -14.09
CA ASN A 101 8.35 7.68 -13.81
C ASN A 101 7.23 7.73 -14.87
N GLU A 102 7.58 7.68 -16.14
CA GLU A 102 6.59 7.72 -17.23
C GLU A 102 5.59 6.56 -17.13
N HIS A 103 6.08 5.37 -16.82
CA HIS A 103 5.23 4.19 -16.68
C HIS A 103 4.21 4.35 -15.55
N PHE A 104 4.65 4.77 -14.37
CA PHE A 104 3.73 4.94 -13.25
C PHE A 104 2.80 6.15 -13.40
N TYR A 105 3.19 7.19 -14.15
CA TYR A 105 2.24 8.23 -14.54
C TYR A 105 1.13 7.64 -15.41
N ARG A 106 1.45 6.80 -16.40
CA ARG A 106 0.44 6.12 -17.23
C ARG A 106 -0.47 5.22 -16.39
N LEU A 107 0.07 4.52 -15.39
CA LEU A 107 -0.74 3.69 -14.49
C LEU A 107 -1.77 4.50 -13.68
N LYS A 108 -1.51 5.79 -13.38
CA LYS A 108 -2.50 6.65 -12.69
C LYS A 108 -3.68 7.04 -13.58
N GLU A 109 -3.48 7.04 -14.89
CA GLU A 109 -4.51 7.37 -15.88
C GLU A 109 -5.36 6.16 -16.29
N ILE A 110 -5.06 4.96 -15.76
CA ILE A 110 -5.81 3.74 -16.07
C ILE A 110 -7.26 3.88 -15.56
N PRO A 111 -8.26 3.55 -16.40
CA PRO A 111 -9.65 3.54 -15.98
C PRO A 111 -9.87 2.66 -14.73
N PRO A 112 -10.78 3.04 -13.81
CA PRO A 112 -11.02 2.30 -12.59
C PRO A 112 -11.41 0.83 -12.76
N VAL A 113 -11.77 0.37 -13.97
CA VAL A 113 -12.16 -1.02 -14.24
C VAL A 113 -10.97 -1.98 -14.29
N ASP A 114 -9.77 -1.51 -14.63
CA ASP A 114 -8.58 -2.35 -14.86
C ASP A 114 -7.59 -2.34 -13.68
N TRP A 115 -8.05 -1.91 -12.51
CA TRP A 115 -7.20 -1.71 -11.33
C TRP A 115 -6.42 -2.96 -10.88
N LYS A 116 -6.99 -4.16 -11.03
CA LYS A 116 -6.30 -5.42 -10.66
C LYS A 116 -5.03 -5.63 -11.50
N GLY A 117 -5.10 -5.36 -12.80
CA GLY A 117 -3.96 -5.46 -13.71
C GLY A 117 -2.88 -4.43 -13.38
N ALA A 118 -3.28 -3.19 -13.12
CA ALA A 118 -2.37 -2.11 -12.72
C ALA A 118 -1.61 -2.43 -11.42
N ILE A 119 -2.30 -3.01 -10.42
CA ILE A 119 -1.68 -3.43 -9.16
C ILE A 119 -0.72 -4.60 -9.37
N GLN A 120 -1.12 -5.60 -10.17
CA GLN A 120 -0.24 -6.73 -10.45
C GLN A 120 1.02 -6.29 -11.19
N GLU A 121 0.92 -5.29 -12.07
CA GLU A 121 2.09 -4.70 -12.74
C GLU A 121 3.06 -4.08 -11.72
N VAL A 122 2.56 -3.34 -10.72
CA VAL A 122 3.39 -2.82 -9.61
C VAL A 122 4.14 -3.95 -8.91
N PHE A 123 3.47 -5.06 -8.64
CA PHE A 123 4.03 -6.23 -7.96
C PHE A 123 5.09 -6.94 -8.80
N ASN A 124 4.85 -7.06 -10.11
CA ASN A 124 5.80 -7.65 -11.05
C ASN A 124 7.06 -6.80 -11.20
N ILE A 125 6.91 -5.47 -11.35
CA ILE A 125 8.03 -4.52 -11.37
C ILE A 125 8.87 -4.70 -10.10
N ALA A 126 8.24 -4.74 -8.94
CA ALA A 126 8.92 -4.87 -7.66
C ALA A 126 9.52 -6.26 -7.38
N GLY A 127 9.37 -7.24 -8.28
CA GLY A 127 9.81 -8.63 -8.06
C GLY A 127 9.08 -9.32 -6.91
N CYS A 128 7.85 -8.91 -6.61
CA CYS A 128 7.07 -9.39 -5.47
C CYS A 128 5.63 -9.73 -5.91
N PRO A 129 5.41 -10.82 -6.68
CA PRO A 129 4.12 -11.10 -7.33
C PRO A 129 2.94 -11.27 -6.38
N GLN A 130 3.19 -11.66 -5.13
CA GLN A 130 2.18 -11.81 -4.07
C GLN A 130 1.85 -10.48 -3.37
N GLY A 131 2.54 -9.41 -3.74
CA GLY A 131 2.47 -8.12 -3.07
C GLY A 131 3.22 -8.09 -1.74
N SER A 132 3.33 -6.89 -1.20
CA SER A 132 3.81 -6.65 0.16
C SER A 132 3.13 -5.41 0.71
N LYS A 133 3.12 -5.26 2.03
CA LYS A 133 2.52 -4.06 2.67
C LYS A 133 3.03 -2.76 2.04
N VAL A 134 4.34 -2.63 1.78
CA VAL A 134 4.90 -1.38 1.24
C VAL A 134 4.46 -1.11 -0.19
N LEU A 135 4.24 -2.15 -1.00
CA LEU A 135 3.68 -2.00 -2.34
C LEU A 135 2.21 -1.63 -2.27
N TRP A 136 1.44 -2.25 -1.36
CA TRP A 136 0.08 -1.84 -1.09
C TRP A 136 -0.02 -0.39 -0.63
N LEU A 137 0.93 0.11 0.18
CA LEU A 137 1.01 1.52 0.55
C LEU A 137 1.25 2.41 -0.68
N PHE A 138 2.13 2.00 -1.60
CA PHE A 138 2.37 2.75 -2.84
C PHE A 138 1.12 2.81 -3.72
N VAL A 139 0.42 1.68 -3.89
CA VAL A 139 -0.85 1.63 -4.62
C VAL A 139 -1.89 2.55 -3.98
N ARG A 140 -2.04 2.49 -2.65
CA ARG A 140 -3.02 3.30 -1.90
C ARG A 140 -2.71 4.79 -1.93
N ASP A 141 -1.47 5.15 -1.59
CA ASP A 141 -1.07 6.53 -1.30
C ASP A 141 -0.59 7.28 -2.53
N TYR A 142 0.00 6.60 -3.52
CA TYR A 142 0.50 7.25 -4.74
C TYR A 142 -0.44 7.07 -5.93
N LEU A 143 -0.79 5.82 -6.26
CA LEU A 143 -1.62 5.53 -7.43
C LEU A 143 -3.11 5.78 -7.20
N LYS A 144 -3.55 5.84 -5.93
CA LYS A 144 -4.96 6.00 -5.52
C LYS A 144 -5.88 4.89 -6.05
N LEU A 145 -5.32 3.73 -6.38
CA LEU A 145 -6.09 2.56 -6.79
C LEU A 145 -6.69 1.85 -5.58
N PRO A 146 -7.75 1.05 -5.76
CA PRO A 146 -8.31 0.20 -4.71
C PRO A 146 -7.21 -0.62 -4.00
N ALA A 147 -7.01 -0.36 -2.71
CA ALA A 147 -5.93 -0.97 -1.94
C ALA A 147 -6.31 -1.10 -0.48
N PHE A 148 -5.87 -2.20 0.14
CA PHE A 148 -6.12 -2.49 1.55
C PHE A 148 -4.85 -2.99 2.24
N PRO A 149 -3.83 -2.13 2.48
CA PRO A 149 -2.57 -2.57 3.08
C PRO A 149 -2.79 -3.17 4.47
N ILE A 150 -2.46 -4.44 4.65
CA ILE A 150 -2.56 -5.12 5.94
C ILE A 150 -1.20 -5.10 6.65
N ASP A 151 -1.21 -4.73 7.93
CA ASP A 151 -0.09 -4.95 8.83
C ASP A 151 -0.53 -5.74 10.06
N ARG A 152 0.40 -6.01 10.98
CA ARG A 152 0.07 -6.82 12.18
C ARG A 152 -1.10 -6.28 12.99
N HIS A 153 -1.29 -4.96 13.03
CA HIS A 153 -2.34 -4.32 13.82
C HIS A 153 -3.68 -4.44 13.08
N VAL A 154 -3.68 -4.15 11.78
CA VAL A 154 -4.86 -4.34 10.91
C VAL A 154 -5.26 -5.81 10.90
N ALA A 155 -4.32 -6.74 10.72
CA ALA A 155 -4.55 -8.18 10.71
C ALA A 155 -5.23 -8.65 12.00
N ARG A 156 -4.75 -8.21 13.16
CA ARG A 156 -5.35 -8.53 14.46
C ARG A 156 -6.81 -8.04 14.55
N ARG A 157 -7.07 -6.79 14.13
CA ARG A 157 -8.43 -6.24 14.09
C ARG A 157 -9.35 -7.02 13.15
N LEU A 158 -8.85 -7.42 11.99
CA LEU A 158 -9.62 -8.26 11.07
C LEU A 158 -10.03 -9.58 11.73
N VAL A 159 -9.15 -10.22 12.52
CA VAL A 159 -9.52 -11.41 13.32
C VAL A 159 -10.61 -11.08 14.34
N GLU A 160 -10.46 -9.99 15.10
CA GLU A 160 -11.44 -9.56 16.11
C GLU A 160 -12.85 -9.37 15.49
N PHE A 161 -12.91 -8.90 14.25
CA PHE A 161 -14.16 -8.70 13.51
C PHE A 161 -14.61 -9.91 12.67
N GLY A 162 -13.86 -11.02 12.67
CA GLY A 162 -14.17 -12.20 11.84
C GLY A 162 -14.06 -11.94 10.33
N LEU A 163 -13.20 -11.01 9.92
CA LEU A 163 -12.96 -10.61 8.53
C LEU A 163 -11.75 -11.34 7.92
N PRO A 164 -11.72 -11.54 6.58
CA PRO A 164 -10.58 -12.17 5.92
C PRO A 164 -9.31 -11.32 6.03
N GLN A 165 -8.15 -11.96 6.04
CA GLN A 165 -6.83 -11.31 6.03
C GLN A 165 -6.17 -11.29 4.65
N ASN A 166 -6.97 -11.39 3.60
CA ASN A 166 -6.51 -11.32 2.21
C ASN A 166 -6.89 -9.96 1.62
N GLU A 167 -5.90 -9.18 1.19
CA GLU A 167 -6.09 -7.81 0.70
C GLU A 167 -7.07 -7.77 -0.48
N TRP A 168 -6.96 -8.70 -1.44
CA TRP A 168 -7.84 -8.75 -2.61
C TRP A 168 -9.29 -9.01 -2.21
N MET A 169 -9.54 -9.95 -1.31
CA MET A 169 -10.88 -10.23 -0.80
C MET A 169 -11.48 -9.03 -0.08
N LEU A 170 -10.69 -8.33 0.74
CA LEU A 170 -11.16 -7.13 1.44
C LEU A 170 -11.50 -5.99 0.47
N ILE A 171 -10.69 -5.80 -0.58
CA ILE A 171 -10.98 -4.82 -1.63
C ILE A 171 -12.29 -5.17 -2.33
N ASP A 172 -12.46 -6.42 -2.77
CA ASP A 172 -13.68 -6.87 -3.45
C ASP A 172 -14.92 -6.69 -2.55
N ILE A 173 -14.83 -7.05 -1.26
CA ILE A 173 -15.90 -6.81 -0.28
C ILE A 173 -16.26 -5.32 -0.18
N CYS A 174 -15.26 -4.45 -0.02
CA CYS A 174 -15.50 -3.01 0.07
C CYS A 174 -16.20 -2.48 -1.18
N LEU A 175 -15.71 -2.84 -2.37
CA LEU A 175 -16.27 -2.37 -3.63
C LEU A 175 -17.72 -2.86 -3.83
N VAL A 176 -18.02 -4.13 -3.53
CA VAL A 176 -19.39 -4.67 -3.57
C VAL A 176 -20.33 -3.92 -2.62
N MET A 177 -19.80 -3.46 -1.48
CA MET A 177 -20.56 -2.68 -0.49
C MET A 177 -20.68 -1.18 -0.84
N GLY A 178 -20.06 -0.71 -1.93
CA GLY A 178 -19.99 0.71 -2.29
C GLY A 178 -19.07 1.52 -1.37
N LEU A 179 -18.08 0.89 -0.75
CA LEU A 179 -17.08 1.51 0.12
C LEU A 179 -15.75 1.71 -0.60
N ASP A 180 -15.04 2.79 -0.27
CA ASP A 180 -13.65 2.99 -0.68
C ASP A 180 -12.72 2.15 0.21
N PRO A 181 -12.08 1.08 -0.31
CA PRO A 181 -11.19 0.23 0.48
C PRO A 181 -10.03 0.99 1.12
N ARG A 182 -9.56 2.09 0.50
CA ARG A 182 -8.46 2.91 1.03
C ARG A 182 -8.87 3.59 2.34
N LYS A 183 -10.11 4.10 2.38
CA LYS A 183 -10.71 4.76 3.56
C LYS A 183 -10.94 3.76 4.69
N VAL A 184 -11.49 2.59 4.37
CA VAL A 184 -11.72 1.51 5.35
C VAL A 184 -10.39 1.07 5.98
N ALA A 185 -9.36 0.81 5.17
CA ALA A 185 -8.03 0.43 5.66
C ALA A 185 -7.41 1.51 6.55
N LYS A 186 -7.59 2.80 6.23
CA LYS A 186 -7.12 3.92 7.06
C LYS A 186 -7.77 3.92 8.43
N ARG A 187 -9.08 3.71 8.51
CA ARG A 187 -9.82 3.76 9.77
C ARG A 187 -9.39 2.65 10.72
N LEU A 188 -9.18 1.43 10.20
CA LEU A 188 -8.66 0.29 10.99
C LEU A 188 -7.29 0.58 11.61
N VAL A 189 -6.48 1.45 11.00
CA VAL A 189 -5.22 1.92 11.57
C VAL A 189 -5.44 3.01 12.63
N GLN A 190 -6.33 3.97 12.37
CA GLN A 190 -6.59 5.11 13.27
C GLN A 190 -7.28 4.72 14.58
N ASP A 191 -8.20 3.75 14.56
CA ASP A 191 -8.90 3.28 15.77
C ASP A 191 -7.94 2.63 16.79
N HIS A 192 -6.70 2.29 16.40
CA HIS A 192 -5.66 1.85 17.33
C HIS A 192 -4.98 3.03 18.06
N VAL A 193 -4.92 4.22 17.45
CA VAL A 193 -4.21 5.37 18.02
C VAL A 193 -5.04 6.07 19.10
N VAL A 194 -6.37 5.96 19.03
CA VAL A 194 -7.32 6.64 19.93
C VAL A 194 -7.65 5.84 21.21
N ASN A 195 -7.34 4.53 21.27
CA ASN A 195 -7.59 3.69 22.45
C ASN A 195 -6.32 3.09 23.09
N PRO A 196 -5.41 3.90 23.66
CA PRO A 196 -4.32 3.37 24.49
C PRO A 196 -4.75 3.05 25.94
N GLU A 197 -5.95 3.44 26.40
CA GLU A 197 -6.34 3.37 27.82
C GLU A 197 -7.09 2.10 28.26
N ILE A 198 -7.24 1.09 27.40
CA ILE A 198 -7.82 -0.21 27.80
C ILE A 198 -6.79 -1.31 27.61
N ASN A 199 -5.71 -1.26 28.39
CA ASN A 199 -4.82 -2.39 28.71
C ASN A 199 -3.99 -2.01 29.95
N THR A 200 -4.66 -1.96 31.10
CA THR A 200 -4.07 -2.14 32.44
C THR A 200 -4.90 -3.17 33.17
#